data_AF-A0A7V9J2T3-F1
#
_entry.id   AF-A0A7V9J2T3-F1
#
_cell.length_a   1.000
_cell.length_b   1.000
_cell.length_c   1.000
_cell.angle_alpha   90.00
_cell.angle_beta   90.00
_cell.angle_gamma   90.00
#
_symmetry.space_group_name_H-M   'P 1'
#
loop_
_entity.id
_entity.type
_entity.pdbx_description
1 polymer ?
#
loop_
_entity_poly.entity_id
_entity_poly.type
_entity_poly.pdbx_seq_one_letter_code
_entity_poly.pdbx_strand_id
1 'polypeptide(L)' 'MPINVDGAIGAILADLGMNPAVFNGIFMIARTPGLVAHVTEEQTREKPMRRIDPVKHGYDGPAAKSSRK' A
#
# COMPACT_ATOMS: atom_id res chain seq x y z
N MET A 1 -20.34 9.89 -4.22
CA MET A 1 -19.04 9.21 -4.44
C MET A 1 -19.31 7.78 -4.85
N PRO A 2 -18.58 7.21 -5.83
CA PRO A 2 -18.74 5.81 -6.22
C PRO A 2 -18.24 4.87 -5.11
N ILE A 3 -18.78 3.65 -5.06
CA ILE A 3 -18.30 2.58 -4.18
C ILE A 3 -16.90 2.14 -4.62
N ASN A 4 -15.98 1.93 -3.68
CA ASN A 4 -14.65 1.43 -3.96
C ASN A 4 -14.64 -0.11 -4.07
N VAL A 5 -13.49 -0.68 -4.44
CA VAL A 5 -13.34 -2.13 -4.60
C VAL A 5 -13.57 -2.90 -3.29
N ASP A 6 -13.15 -2.34 -2.16
CA ASP A 6 -13.31 -2.98 -0.85
C ASP A 6 -14.79 -3.10 -0.47
N GLY A 7 -15.55 -2.03 -0.69
CA GLY A 7 -17.00 -2.00 -0.47
C GLY A 7 -17.74 -2.93 -1.43
N ALA A 8 -17.32 -3.00 -2.69
CA ALA A 8 -17.92 -3.90 -3.67
C ALA A 8 -17.68 -5.37 -3.33
N ILE A 9 -16.44 -5.73 -2.99
CA ILE A 9 -16.10 -7.09 -2.54
C ILE A 9 -16.86 -7.42 -1.26
N GLY A 10 -16.83 -6.53 -0.26
CA GLY A 10 -17.54 -6.73 1.01
C GLY A 10 -19.04 -6.96 0.83
N ALA A 11 -19.70 -6.22 -0.05
CA ALA A 11 -21.12 -6.43 -0.37
C ALA A 11 -21.38 -7.83 -0.96
N ILE A 12 -20.59 -8.24 -1.95
CA ILE A 12 -20.71 -9.57 -2.57
C ILE A 12 -20.48 -10.68 -1.54
N LEU A 13 -19.46 -10.56 -0.69
CA LEU A 13 -19.14 -11.55 0.33
C LEU A 13 -20.23 -11.65 1.41
N ALA A 14 -20.89 -10.52 1.74
CA ALA A 14 -22.03 -10.49 2.63
C ALA A 14 -23.28 -11.15 2.00
N ASP A 15 -23.54 -10.89 0.72
CA ASP A 15 -24.64 -11.52 -0.03
C ASP A 15 -24.45 -13.05 -0.13
N LEU A 16 -23.20 -13.52 -0.16
CA LEU A 16 -22.85 -14.94 -0.10
C LEU A 16 -22.94 -15.56 1.31
N GLY A 17 -23.32 -14.78 2.33
CA GLY A 17 -23.51 -15.25 3.71
C GLY A 17 -22.22 -15.61 4.45
N MET A 18 -21.06 -15.13 4.00
CA MET A 18 -19.80 -15.43 4.67
C MET A 18 -19.62 -14.61 5.95
N ASN A 19 -18.81 -15.15 6.87
CA ASN A 19 -18.46 -14.46 8.10
C ASN A 19 -17.67 -13.16 7.81
N PRO A 20 -18.13 -11.97 8.24
CA PRO A 20 -17.42 -10.71 8.04
C PRO A 20 -15.97 -10.71 8.56
N ALA A 21 -15.67 -11.54 9.57
CA ALA A 21 -14.31 -11.68 10.09
C ALA A 21 -13.28 -12.17 9.05
N VAL A 22 -13.72 -12.81 7.95
CA VAL A 22 -12.80 -13.31 6.91
C VAL A 22 -12.63 -12.37 5.71
N PHE A 23 -13.39 -11.27 5.62
CA PHE A 23 -13.44 -10.44 4.39
C PHE A 23 -12.08 -9.82 4.05
N ASN A 24 -11.41 -9.25 5.05
CA ASN A 24 -10.07 -8.69 4.87
C ASN A 24 -9.04 -9.78 4.48
N GLY A 25 -9.21 -11.00 4.97
CA GLY A 25 -8.35 -12.12 4.61
C GLY A 25 -8.46 -12.48 3.12
N ILE A 26 -9.68 -12.49 2.58
CA ILE A 26 -9.92 -12.71 1.15
C ILE A 26 -9.29 -11.61 0.30
N PHE A 27 -9.43 -10.34 0.72
CA PHE A 27 -8.75 -9.24 0.07
C PHE A 27 -7.23 -9.43 0.07
N MET A 28 -6.62 -9.77 1.21
CA MET A 28 -5.17 -10.01 1.31
C MET A 28 -4.70 -11.14 0.39
N ILE A 29 -5.43 -12.26 0.33
CA ILE A 29 -5.11 -13.38 -0.57
C ILE A 29 -5.12 -12.92 -2.03
N ALA A 30 -6.15 -12.18 -2.45
CA ALA A 30 -6.25 -11.68 -3.82
C ALA A 30 -5.12 -10.70 -4.18
N ARG A 31 -4.63 -9.90 -3.22
CA ARG A 31 -3.54 -8.93 -3.44
C ARG A 31 -2.15 -9.57 -3.45
N THR A 32 -1.97 -10.68 -2.74
CA THR A 32 -0.67 -11.31 -2.52
C THR A 32 0.08 -11.66 -3.82
N PRO A 33 -0.54 -12.30 -4.83
CA PRO A 33 0.15 -12.61 -6.09
C PRO A 33 0.70 -11.36 -6.81
N GLY A 34 -0.06 -10.26 -6.81
CA GLY A 34 0.39 -9.01 -7.41
C GLY A 34 1.60 -8.41 -6.70
N LEU A 35 1.62 -8.47 -5.36
CA LEU A 35 2.78 -8.03 -4.57
C LEU A 35 4.02 -8.89 -4.88
N VAL A 36 3.86 -10.22 -4.97
CA VAL A 36 4.96 -11.13 -5.34
C VAL A 36 5.48 -10.81 -6.73
N ALA A 37 4.60 -10.56 -7.71
CA ALA A 37 4.98 -10.19 -9.06
C ALA A 37 5.78 -8.87 -9.06
N HIS A 38 5.32 -7.84 -8.35
CA HIS A 38 6.03 -6.57 -8.26
C HIS A 38 7.40 -6.69 -7.57
N VAL A 39 7.50 -7.46 -6.48
CA VAL A 39 8.79 -7.74 -5.82
C VAL A 39 9.74 -8.44 -6.78
N THR A 40 9.25 -9.43 -7.52
CA THR A 40 10.04 -10.18 -8.50
C THR A 40 10.51 -9.28 -9.65
N GLU A 41 9.62 -8.41 -10.15
CA GLU A 41 9.95 -7.44 -11.19
C GLU A 41 11.03 -6.46 -10.74
N GLU A 42 10.87 -5.88 -9.55
CA GLU A 42 11.83 -4.92 -8.99
C GLU A 42 13.21 -5.57 -8.79
N GLN A 43 13.26 -6.80 -8.25
CA GLN A 43 14.52 -7.53 -8.01
C GLN A 43 15.25 -7.92 -9.30
N THR A 44 14.53 -8.14 -10.40
CA THR A 44 15.11 -8.66 -11.65
C THR A 44 15.45 -7.57 -12.66
N ARG A 45 14.76 -6.42 -12.62
CA ARG A 45 14.88 -5.37 -13.65
C ARG A 45 15.49 -4.07 -13.16
N GLU A 46 15.40 -3.78 -11.86
CA GLU A 46 15.83 -2.49 -11.31
C GLU A 46 17.16 -2.60 -10.56
N LYS A 47 17.88 -1.48 -10.48
CA LYS A 47 19.10 -1.40 -9.67
C LYS A 47 18.73 -1.39 -8.18
N PRO A 48 19.56 -1.98 -7.30
CA PRO A 48 19.33 -1.92 -5.87
C PRO A 48 19.16 -0.47 -5.38
N MET A 49 18.10 -0.23 -4.61
CA MET A 49 17.74 1.05 -3.98
C MET A 49 17.36 2.17 -4.96
N ARG A 50 16.08 2.25 -5.29
CA ARG A 50 15.53 3.40 -6.01
C ARG A 50 15.46 4.62 -5.09
N ARG A 51 15.98 5.76 -5.53
CA ARG A 51 15.85 7.03 -4.80
C ARG A 51 14.39 7.46 -4.80
N ILE A 52 13.87 7.78 -3.63
CA ILE A 52 12.58 8.49 -3.48
C ILE A 52 12.81 9.94 -3.92
N ASP A 53 11.85 10.53 -4.64
CA ASP A 53 11.91 11.91 -5.11
C ASP A 53 12.06 12.86 -3.90
N PRO A 54 13.22 13.53 -3.73
CA PRO A 54 13.50 14.36 -2.57
C PRO A 54 12.83 15.73 -2.66
N VAL A 55 12.10 16.04 -3.73
CA VAL A 55 11.48 17.36 -3.93
C VAL A 55 9.99 17.33 -3.58
N LYS A 56 9.35 16.15 -3.62
CA LYS A 56 7.94 15.96 -3.31
C LYS A 56 7.69 15.55 -1.85
N HIS A 57 8.33 16.25 -0.91
CA HIS A 57 8.07 16.05 0.51
C HIS A 57 7.95 17.40 1.26
N GLY A 58 6.99 17.49 2.17
CA GLY A 58 6.93 18.56 3.17
C GLY A 58 7.65 18.12 4.43
N TYR A 59 8.55 18.95 4.95
CA TYR A 59 9.14 18.74 6.28
C TYR A 59 8.42 19.66 7.27
N ASP A 60 7.74 19.09 8.26
CA ASP A 60 7.00 19.79 9.32
C ASP A 60 7.75 19.79 10.67
N GLY A 61 8.98 19.30 10.68
CA GLY A 61 9.81 19.24 11.89
C GLY A 61 10.43 20.60 12.29
N PRO A 62 11.13 20.63 13.43
CA PRO A 62 11.72 21.86 13.96
C PRO A 62 12.69 22.53 12.97
N ALA A 63 12.70 23.86 12.95
CA ALA A 63 13.68 24.62 12.17
C ALA A 63 15.12 24.23 12.55
N ALA A 64 16.02 24.24 11.57
CA ALA A 64 17.42 23.91 11.77
C ALA A 64 18.03 24.80 12.87
N LYS A 65 18.56 24.18 13.92
CA LYS A 65 19.22 24.90 15.03
C LYS A 65 20.65 25.22 14.61
N SER A 66 21.07 26.49 14.67
CA SER A 66 22.48 26.85 14.48
C SER A 66 23.30 26.33 15.66
N SER A 67 24.30 25.48 15.42
CA SER A 67 25.29 25.19 16.45
C SER A 67 26.14 26.45 16.68
N ARG A 68 26.15 26.95 17.91
CA ARG A 68 27.13 27.97 18.30
C ARG A 68 28.51 27.29 18.32
N LYS A 69 29.46 27.86 17.57
CA LYS A 69 30.90 27.59 17.74
C LYS A 69 31.37 28.13 19.08
#